data_AF-A0A6G1DDY0-F1
#
_entry.id   AF-A0A6G1DDY0-F1
#
_cell.length_a   1.000
_cell.length_b   1.000
_cell.length_c   1.000
_cell.angle_alpha   90.00
_cell.angle_beta   90.00
_cell.angle_gamma   90.00
#
_symmetry.space_group_name_H-M   'P 1'
#
loop_
_entity.id
_entity.type
_entity.pdbx_description
1 polymer ?
#
loop_
_entity_poly.entity_id
_entity_poly.type
_entity_poly.pdbx_seq_one_letter_code
_entity_poly.pdbx_strand_id
1 'polypeptide(L)'
;MAAGLQRFTDIAGEGGPRLDAASGEELLRVDRAASVALGRRAPEPPGTLFVTNRRVIWLSETEKGQGYAVDFLAITLHAVSRDPEAYPSPCIYTQIDAQDGSDEEAGGSDSEANGELQLAKISEMRIILSDPGQLDALFDVFCHCAELNPDPNAGKYVNHISYLKKSSSTSLVLS
;
A
#
# COMPACT_ATOMS: atom_id res chain seq x y z
N MET A 1 -8.91 12.10 8.18
CA MET A 1 -9.21 10.94 7.33
C MET A 1 -7.92 10.61 6.62
N ALA A 2 -7.44 9.37 6.72
CA ALA A 2 -6.25 8.94 6.01
C ALA A 2 -6.52 8.96 4.51
N ALA A 3 -5.54 9.31 3.70
CA ALA A 3 -5.69 9.21 2.25
C ALA A 3 -5.45 7.77 1.84
N GLY A 4 -6.47 7.15 1.22
CA GLY A 4 -6.37 5.80 0.66
C GLY A 4 -5.38 5.71 -0.51
N LEU A 5 -5.62 4.78 -1.43
CA LEU A 5 -4.78 4.70 -2.62
C LEU A 5 -5.03 5.91 -3.54
N GLN A 6 -3.95 6.64 -3.84
CA GLN A 6 -3.98 7.81 -4.69
C GLN A 6 -2.97 7.71 -5.81
N ARG A 7 -3.21 8.45 -6.90
CA ARG A 7 -2.22 8.59 -7.97
C ARG A 7 -1.11 9.54 -7.51
N PHE A 8 0.13 9.15 -7.77
CA PHE A 8 1.31 9.93 -7.43
C PHE A 8 2.07 10.34 -8.70
N THR A 9 2.26 11.65 -8.86
CA THR A 9 2.95 12.23 -10.03
C THR A 9 4.10 13.16 -9.64
N ASP A 10 4.33 13.39 -8.34
CA ASP A 10 5.34 14.32 -7.84
C ASP A 10 6.72 13.65 -7.73
N ILE A 11 7.37 13.48 -8.89
CA ILE A 11 8.66 12.83 -9.02
C ILE A 11 9.76 13.90 -9.06
N ALA A 12 10.74 13.80 -8.17
CA ALA A 12 11.93 14.65 -8.16
C ALA A 12 12.83 14.38 -9.38
N GLY A 13 13.68 15.33 -9.73
CA GLY A 13 14.57 15.25 -10.91
C GLY A 13 15.54 14.05 -10.91
N GLU A 14 15.79 13.43 -9.76
CA GLU A 14 16.60 12.20 -9.63
C GLU A 14 15.82 10.90 -9.86
N GLY A 15 14.52 10.99 -10.18
CA GLY A 15 13.66 9.81 -10.42
C GLY A 15 13.05 9.18 -9.18
N GLY A 16 13.26 9.76 -8.00
CA GLY A 16 12.58 9.40 -6.75
C GLY A 16 11.36 10.28 -6.46
N PRO A 17 10.46 9.89 -5.56
CA PRO A 17 9.36 10.73 -5.13
C PRO A 17 9.89 11.95 -4.35
N ARG A 18 9.19 13.09 -4.44
CA ARG A 18 9.50 14.24 -3.60
C ARG A 18 8.99 14.01 -2.19
N LEU A 19 9.91 13.93 -1.24
CA LEU A 19 9.59 13.72 0.17
C LEU A 19 9.53 15.05 0.91
N ASP A 20 8.53 15.20 1.79
CA ASP A 20 8.40 16.40 2.61
C ASP A 20 9.19 16.27 3.91
N ALA A 21 10.50 16.47 3.83
CA ALA A 21 11.38 16.44 5.00
C ALA A 21 10.99 17.50 6.05
N ALA A 22 10.30 18.57 5.65
CA ALA A 22 9.81 19.61 6.57
C ALA A 22 8.71 19.08 7.51
N SER A 23 7.88 18.14 7.05
CA SER A 23 6.88 17.43 7.84
C SER A 23 7.43 16.21 8.59
N GLY A 24 8.75 16.00 8.54
CA GLY A 24 9.44 14.83 9.09
C GLY A 24 9.20 13.55 8.29
N GLU A 25 8.86 13.65 7.00
CA GLU A 25 8.78 12.48 6.13
C GLU A 25 10.19 12.01 5.74
N GLU A 26 10.48 10.74 6.03
CA GLU A 26 11.79 10.13 5.80
C GLU A 26 11.66 8.85 4.99
N LEU A 27 12.57 8.66 4.03
CA LEU A 27 12.65 7.43 3.24
C LEU A 27 13.27 6.32 4.07
N LEU A 28 12.51 5.25 4.29
CA LEU A 28 12.98 4.09 5.05
C LEU A 28 13.54 3.01 4.14
N ARG A 29 12.95 2.82 2.95
CA ARG A 29 13.34 1.76 2.04
C ARG A 29 13.06 2.09 0.58
N VAL A 30 13.91 1.57 -0.31
CA VAL A 30 13.71 1.61 -1.76
C VAL A 30 13.94 0.22 -2.34
N ASP A 31 12.94 -0.31 -3.03
CA ASP A 31 13.03 -1.58 -3.74
C ASP A 31 12.80 -1.33 -5.24
N ARG A 32 13.83 -1.58 -6.04
CA ARG A 32 13.74 -1.52 -7.51
C ARG A 32 13.15 -2.82 -8.06
N ALA A 33 12.58 -2.76 -9.26
CA ALA A 33 11.90 -3.90 -9.88
C ALA A 33 10.80 -4.52 -9.00
N ALA A 34 10.02 -3.66 -8.35
CA ALA A 34 8.81 -4.01 -7.63
C ALA A 34 7.60 -3.78 -8.54
N SER A 35 6.73 -4.76 -8.69
CA SER A 35 5.43 -4.63 -9.36
C SER A 35 4.35 -4.43 -8.31
N VAL A 36 3.30 -3.69 -8.64
CA VAL A 36 2.14 -3.52 -7.76
C VAL A 36 0.87 -3.95 -8.48
N ALA A 37 0.02 -4.75 -7.84
CA ALA A 37 -1.31 -5.07 -8.35
C ALA A 37 -2.34 -4.37 -7.49
N LEU A 38 -3.29 -3.68 -8.13
CA LEU A 38 -4.30 -2.88 -7.45
C LEU A 38 -5.67 -3.57 -7.55
N GLY A 39 -6.23 -4.00 -6.43
CA GLY A 39 -7.48 -4.74 -6.38
C GLY A 39 -7.41 -6.04 -7.17
N ARG A 40 -8.36 -6.23 -8.09
CA ARG A 40 -8.44 -7.38 -9.02
C ARG A 40 -7.77 -7.10 -10.37
N ARG A 41 -7.03 -6.00 -10.50
CA ARG A 41 -6.36 -5.63 -11.75
C ARG A 41 -5.10 -6.46 -11.95
N ALA A 42 -4.63 -6.49 -13.20
CA ALA A 42 -3.34 -7.08 -13.50
C ALA A 42 -2.22 -6.36 -12.72
N PRO A 43 -1.14 -7.07 -12.37
CA PRO A 43 0.04 -6.42 -11.80
C PRO A 43 0.62 -5.41 -12.79
N GLU A 44 0.89 -4.23 -12.28
CA GLU A 44 1.57 -3.16 -13.00
C GLU A 44 3.01 -3.61 -13.35
N PRO A 45 3.56 -3.11 -14.47
CA PRO A 45 4.91 -3.44 -14.90
C PRO A 45 5.93 -3.09 -13.81
N PRO A 46 7.08 -3.76 -13.73
CA PRO A 46 8.08 -3.51 -12.69
C PRO A 46 8.47 -2.02 -12.62
N GLY A 47 8.49 -1.51 -11.41
CA GLY A 47 8.83 -0.13 -11.09
C GLY A 47 9.70 -0.04 -9.85
N THR A 48 9.80 1.16 -9.28
CA THR A 48 10.52 1.39 -8.03
C THR A 48 9.54 1.71 -6.90
N LEU A 49 9.59 0.91 -5.84
CA LEU A 49 8.86 1.12 -4.61
C LEU A 49 9.70 1.94 -3.63
N PHE A 50 9.09 2.94 -3.02
CA PHE A 50 9.65 3.82 -2.01
C PHE A 50 8.76 3.74 -0.77
N VAL A 51 9.32 3.27 0.35
CA VAL A 51 8.61 3.19 1.61
C VAL A 51 9.11 4.31 2.51
N THR A 52 8.21 5.19 2.93
CA THR A 52 8.50 6.27 3.87
C THR A 52 7.88 5.96 5.22
N ASN A 53 8.27 6.72 6.24
CA ASN A 53 7.67 6.62 7.57
C ASN A 53 6.20 7.10 7.62
N ARG A 54 5.66 7.71 6.56
CA ARG A 54 4.25 8.19 6.52
C ARG A 54 3.40 7.46 5.48
N ARG A 55 4.00 7.07 4.35
CA ARG A 55 3.30 6.50 3.20
C ARG A 55 4.20 5.60 2.36
N VAL A 56 3.56 4.79 1.53
CA VAL A 56 4.20 3.94 0.54
C VAL A 56 3.94 4.56 -0.82
N ILE A 57 5.00 4.73 -1.60
CA ILE A 57 4.93 5.32 -2.93
C ILE A 57 5.52 4.33 -3.92
N TRP A 58 4.83 4.06 -5.01
CA TRP A 58 5.31 3.23 -6.09
C TRP A 58 5.35 4.05 -7.38
N LEU A 59 6.45 3.94 -8.12
CA LEU A 59 6.64 4.63 -9.40
C LEU A 59 6.88 3.61 -10.51
N SER A 60 6.14 3.72 -11.61
CA SER A 60 6.38 2.92 -12.80
C SER A 60 7.67 3.38 -13.48
N GLU A 61 8.58 2.45 -13.76
CA GLU A 61 9.77 2.74 -14.57
C GLU A 61 9.48 2.67 -16.07
N THR A 62 8.46 1.91 -16.46
CA THR A 62 8.06 1.69 -17.86
C THR A 62 7.17 2.83 -18.37
N GLU A 63 6.22 3.28 -17.55
CA GLU A 63 5.28 4.34 -17.90
C GLU A 63 5.63 5.62 -17.14
N LYS A 64 6.29 6.56 -17.82
CA LYS A 64 6.64 7.85 -17.22
C LYS A 64 5.39 8.63 -16.85
N GLY A 65 5.24 8.95 -15.56
CA GLY A 65 4.08 9.66 -15.02
C GLY A 65 2.99 8.75 -14.43
N GLN A 66 3.24 7.44 -14.36
CA GLN A 66 2.41 6.50 -13.62
C GLN A 66 3.05 6.21 -12.26
N GLY A 67 2.31 6.51 -11.19
CA GLY A 67 2.74 6.24 -9.82
C GLY A 67 1.54 6.22 -8.89
N TYR A 68 1.72 5.56 -7.75
CA TYR A 68 0.70 5.40 -6.72
C TYR A 68 1.28 5.73 -5.35
N ALA A 69 0.48 6.33 -4.48
CA ALA A 69 0.84 6.56 -3.10
C ALA A 69 -0.31 6.11 -2.19
N VAL A 70 0.02 5.52 -1.05
CA VAL A 70 -0.93 5.13 -0.03
C VAL A 70 -0.36 5.47 1.34
N ASP A 71 -1.14 6.15 2.18
CA ASP A 71 -0.71 6.46 3.54
C ASP A 71 -0.74 5.21 4.42
N PHE A 72 0.24 5.07 5.32
CA PHE A 72 0.24 3.97 6.28
C PHE A 72 -1.00 3.98 7.18
N LEU A 73 -1.54 5.16 7.48
CA LEU A 73 -2.79 5.31 8.22
C LEU A 73 -4.02 4.76 7.47
N ALA A 74 -3.95 4.68 6.13
CA ALA A 74 -5.00 4.04 5.35
C ALA A 74 -4.77 2.54 5.19
N ILE A 75 -3.57 2.03 5.43
CA ILE A 75 -3.32 0.58 5.38
C ILE A 75 -3.89 -0.06 6.65
N THR A 76 -4.99 -0.79 6.51
CA THR A 76 -5.65 -1.49 7.61
C THR A 76 -4.96 -2.80 7.96
N LEU A 77 -4.35 -3.46 6.97
CA LEU A 77 -3.66 -4.73 7.13
C LEU A 77 -2.51 -4.86 6.14
N HIS A 78 -1.42 -5.49 6.56
CA HIS A 78 -0.35 -5.93 5.68
C HIS A 78 0.07 -7.35 6.05
N ALA A 79 0.34 -8.17 5.04
CA ALA A 79 0.61 -9.60 5.17
C ALA A 79 1.60 -10.03 4.09
N VAL A 80 2.52 -10.94 4.42
CA VAL A 80 3.32 -11.62 3.41
C VAL A 80 2.54 -12.83 2.91
N SER A 81 2.42 -12.97 1.59
CA SER A 81 1.85 -14.14 0.93
C SER A 81 2.92 -14.78 0.05
N ARG A 82 3.35 -15.99 0.40
CA ARG A 82 4.30 -16.79 -0.40
C ARG A 82 3.68 -18.03 -0.99
N ASP A 83 2.41 -18.25 -0.71
CA ASP A 83 1.69 -19.45 -1.11
C ASP A 83 1.37 -19.41 -2.60
N PRO A 84 1.91 -20.36 -3.39
CA PRO A 84 1.64 -20.43 -4.83
C PRO A 84 0.16 -20.69 -5.13
N GLU A 85 -0.59 -21.24 -4.16
CA GLU A 85 -2.04 -21.41 -4.24
C GLU A 85 -2.80 -20.08 -4.10
N ALA A 86 -2.28 -19.14 -3.30
CA ALA A 86 -2.89 -17.83 -3.09
C ALA A 86 -2.48 -16.82 -4.19
N TYR A 87 -1.21 -16.85 -4.59
CA TYR A 87 -0.70 -16.08 -5.72
C TYR A 87 0.52 -16.77 -6.32
N PRO A 88 0.64 -16.86 -7.66
CA PRO A 88 1.74 -17.58 -8.31
C PRO A 88 3.14 -17.03 -7.97
N SER A 89 3.23 -15.80 -7.46
CA SER A 89 4.47 -15.17 -7.03
C SER A 89 4.39 -14.70 -5.58
N PRO A 90 5.51 -14.75 -4.84
CA PRO A 90 5.53 -14.25 -3.47
C PRO A 90 5.38 -12.72 -3.47
N CYS A 91 4.48 -12.21 -2.62
CA CYS A 91 4.07 -10.81 -2.61
C CYS A 91 3.66 -10.35 -1.20
N ILE A 92 3.68 -9.04 -0.95
CA ILE A 92 3.07 -8.42 0.21
C ILE A 92 1.65 -8.04 -0.15
N TYR A 93 0.66 -8.62 0.53
CA TYR A 93 -0.72 -8.19 0.47
C TYR A 93 -0.92 -7.03 1.44
N THR A 94 -1.53 -5.95 0.99
CA THR A 94 -1.94 -4.83 1.82
C THR A 94 -3.42 -4.54 1.60
N GLN A 95 -4.15 -4.35 2.69
CA GLN A 95 -5.53 -3.92 2.68
C GLN A 95 -5.56 -2.44 3.02
N ILE A 96 -6.29 -1.67 2.23
CA ILE A 96 -6.40 -0.22 2.33
C ILE A 96 -7.85 0.10 2.73
N ASP A 97 -8.03 1.02 3.67
CA ASP A 97 -9.30 1.62 4.03
C ASP A 97 -9.76 2.48 2.83
N ALA A 98 -10.48 1.86 1.91
CA ALA A 98 -11.17 2.59 0.86
C ALA A 98 -12.40 3.25 1.49
N GLN A 99 -12.53 4.56 1.33
CA GLN A 99 -13.74 5.26 1.75
C GLN A 99 -14.89 4.70 0.92
N ASP A 100 -15.82 3.98 1.59
CA ASP A 100 -17.02 3.40 1.01
C ASP A 100 -17.84 4.50 0.34
N GLY A 101 -17.58 4.71 -0.95
CA GLY A 101 -18.48 5.44 -1.83
C GLY A 101 -19.66 4.52 -2.03
N SER A 102 -20.66 4.68 -1.17
CA SER A 102 -21.90 3.91 -1.11
C SER A 102 -22.30 3.38 -2.48
N ASP A 103 -22.42 2.06 -2.55
CA ASP A 103 -22.94 1.28 -3.68
C ASP A 103 -24.41 1.65 -3.91
N GLU A 104 -24.66 2.77 -4.56
CA GLU A 104 -25.97 3.13 -5.10
C GLU A 104 -25.81 3.35 -6.61
N GLU A 105 -26.14 2.29 -7.32
CA GLU A 105 -26.72 2.29 -8.67
C GLU A 105 -25.79 2.42 -9.89
N ALA A 106 -25.97 1.44 -10.77
CA ALA A 106 -25.46 1.36 -12.12
C ALA A 106 -25.84 2.57 -12.99
N GLY A 107 -24.92 2.96 -13.88
CA GLY A 107 -25.24 3.73 -15.08
C GLY A 107 -24.59 5.11 -15.13
N GLY A 108 -23.46 5.24 -15.84
CA GLY A 108 -22.86 6.54 -16.07
C GLY A 108 -21.58 6.50 -16.88
N SER A 109 -21.75 6.38 -18.19
CA SER A 109 -20.87 6.84 -19.28
C SER A 109 -19.42 7.22 -18.96
N ASP A 110 -18.52 6.44 -19.57
CA ASP A 110 -17.24 6.85 -20.18
C ASP A 110 -16.95 8.37 -20.15
N SER A 111 -16.03 8.76 -19.27
CA SER A 111 -15.28 10.01 -19.37
C SER A 111 -14.00 9.89 -18.56
N GLU A 112 -12.92 10.33 -19.18
CA GLU A 112 -11.49 10.31 -18.82
C GLU A 112 -11.15 11.08 -17.52
N ALA A 113 -12.01 11.04 -16.51
CA ALA A 113 -11.81 11.53 -15.14
C ALA A 113 -11.98 10.40 -14.09
N ASN A 114 -12.20 9.16 -14.56
CA ASN A 114 -12.57 8.01 -13.74
C ASN A 114 -11.37 7.28 -13.10
N GLY A 115 -10.12 7.64 -13.42
CA GLY A 115 -8.93 6.95 -12.91
C GLY A 115 -8.73 7.10 -11.40
N GLU A 116 -8.90 8.33 -10.87
CA GLU A 116 -8.71 8.63 -9.45
C GLU A 116 -9.86 8.14 -8.56
N LEU A 117 -11.11 8.24 -9.03
CA LEU A 117 -12.25 7.64 -8.34
C LEU A 117 -12.15 6.12 -8.26
N GLN A 118 -11.59 5.46 -9.28
CA GLN A 118 -11.35 4.03 -9.23
C GLN A 118 -10.26 3.65 -8.23
N LEU A 119 -9.20 4.45 -8.10
CA LEU A 119 -8.15 4.23 -7.09
C LEU A 119 -8.68 4.39 -5.67
N ALA A 120 -9.53 5.39 -5.43
CA ALA A 120 -10.17 5.59 -4.12
C ALA A 120 -11.08 4.42 -3.71
N LYS A 121 -11.63 3.66 -4.69
CA LYS A 121 -12.41 2.44 -4.47
C LYS A 121 -11.54 1.19 -4.27
N ILE A 122 -10.24 1.26 -4.51
CA ILE A 122 -9.33 0.13 -4.33
C ILE A 122 -8.98 0.00 -2.86
N SER A 123 -9.51 -1.05 -2.25
CA SER A 123 -9.24 -1.44 -0.86
C SER A 123 -8.17 -2.51 -0.72
N GLU A 124 -7.53 -2.93 -1.82
CA GLU A 124 -6.54 -4.01 -1.82
C GLU A 124 -5.38 -3.65 -2.74
N MET A 125 -4.15 -3.85 -2.27
CA MET A 125 -2.93 -3.65 -3.05
C MET A 125 -1.99 -4.82 -2.78
N ARG A 126 -1.30 -5.29 -3.81
CA ARG A 126 -0.31 -6.37 -3.70
C ARG A 126 1.01 -5.89 -4.25
N ILE A 127 2.07 -6.05 -3.48
CA ILE A 127 3.43 -5.64 -3.87
C ILE A 127 4.21 -6.90 -4.16
N ILE A 128 4.62 -7.07 -5.41
CA ILE A 128 5.39 -8.22 -5.89
C ILE A 128 6.83 -7.74 -6.09
N LEU A 129 7.74 -8.24 -5.26
CA LEU A 129 9.16 -7.98 -5.44
C LEU A 129 9.74 -9.01 -6.41
N SER A 130 10.69 -8.58 -7.24
CA SER A 130 11.45 -9.51 -8.09
C SER A 130 12.30 -10.48 -7.27
N ASP A 131 12.77 -10.05 -6.10
CA ASP A 131 13.53 -10.89 -5.17
C ASP A 131 12.69 -11.24 -3.93
N PRO A 132 12.37 -12.52 -3.70
CA PRO A 132 11.57 -12.94 -2.55
C PRO A 132 12.30 -12.82 -1.21
N GLY A 133 13.65 -12.79 -1.21
CA GLY A 133 14.44 -12.60 0.01
C GLY A 133 14.27 -11.19 0.60
N GLN A 134 13.87 -10.22 -0.23
CA GLN A 134 13.58 -8.86 0.21
C GLN A 134 12.16 -8.70 0.80
N LEU A 135 11.26 -9.66 0.62
CA LEU A 135 9.88 -9.56 1.13
C LEU A 135 9.82 -9.52 2.66
N ASP A 136 10.58 -10.36 3.35
CA ASP A 136 10.67 -10.33 4.82
C ASP A 136 11.12 -8.96 5.31
N ALA A 137 12.15 -8.42 4.69
CA ALA A 137 12.72 -7.16 5.11
C ALA A 137 11.80 -5.97 4.73
N LEU A 138 11.04 -6.05 3.63
CA LEU A 138 10.04 -5.05 3.28
C LEU A 138 8.90 -5.08 4.30
N PHE A 139 8.44 -6.27 4.66
CA PHE A 139 7.41 -6.47 5.66
C PHE A 139 7.81 -5.93 7.04
N ASP A 140 9.05 -6.15 7.46
CA ASP A 140 9.59 -5.62 8.72
C ASP A 140 9.52 -4.08 8.73
N VAL A 141 9.89 -3.43 7.63
CA VAL A 141 9.76 -1.96 7.48
C VAL A 141 8.29 -1.53 7.54
N PHE A 142 7.37 -2.26 6.91
CA PHE A 142 5.93 -1.95 7.00
C PHE A 142 5.41 -2.04 8.44
N CYS A 143 5.84 -3.06 9.18
CA CYS A 143 5.50 -3.20 10.60
C CYS A 143 6.04 -2.01 11.39
N HIS A 144 7.30 -1.62 11.15
CA HIS A 144 7.92 -0.46 11.79
C HIS A 144 7.17 0.84 11.48
N CYS A 145 6.75 1.05 10.24
CA CYS A 145 5.94 2.21 9.86
C CYS A 145 4.57 2.21 10.55
N ALA A 146 3.91 1.06 10.66
CA ALA A 146 2.63 0.95 11.36
C ALA A 146 2.77 1.31 12.84
N GLU A 147 3.89 0.96 13.48
CA GLU A 147 4.20 1.35 14.86
C GLU A 147 4.45 2.86 15.01
N LEU A 148 5.04 3.51 13.99
CA LEU A 148 5.28 4.96 13.97
C LEU A 148 4.00 5.78 13.71
N ASN A 149 2.95 5.17 13.15
CA ASN A 149 1.68 5.81 12.83
C ASN A 149 0.52 5.20 13.64
N PRO A 150 0.51 5.32 14.99
CA PRO A 150 -0.60 4.84 15.79
C PRO A 150 -1.85 5.65 15.46
N ASP A 151 -2.92 4.98 15.06
CA ASP A 151 -4.18 5.63 14.76
C ASP A 151 -4.71 6.34 16.02
N PRO A 152 -4.99 7.66 15.98
CA PRO A 152 -5.44 8.42 17.15
C PRO A 152 -6.80 7.95 17.68
N ASN A 153 -7.53 7.11 16.94
CA ASN A 153 -8.83 6.55 17.31
C ASN A 153 -8.74 5.07 17.79
N ALA A 154 -7.55 4.45 17.81
CA ALA A 154 -7.36 3.06 18.26
C ALA A 154 -7.72 2.83 19.75
N GLY A 155 -7.87 3.88 20.55
CA GLY A 155 -8.19 3.80 21.98
C GLY A 155 -9.64 3.42 22.34
N LYS A 156 -10.53 3.09 21.39
CA LYS A 156 -11.97 2.89 21.68
C LYS A 156 -12.58 1.53 21.33
N TYR A 157 -11.83 0.59 20.75
CA TYR A 157 -12.35 -0.75 20.39
C TYR A 157 -11.64 -1.87 21.13
N VAL A 158 -11.68 -1.85 22.47
CA VAL A 158 -11.34 -3.00 23.31
C VAL A 158 -12.59 -3.82 23.62
N ASN A 159 -13.09 -4.60 22.66
CA ASN A 159 -13.90 -5.77 22.95
C ASN A 159 -13.96 -6.74 21.76
N HIS A 160 -13.48 -7.96 22.00
CA HIS A 160 -13.83 -9.19 21.29
C HIS A 160 -12.97 -9.67 20.10
N ILE A 161 -11.65 -9.79 20.25
CA ILE A 161 -10.92 -10.97 19.75
C ILE A 161 -9.79 -11.31 20.73
N SER A 162 -10.08 -12.12 21.74
CA SER A 162 -9.05 -12.76 22.55
C SER A 162 -8.68 -14.07 21.86
N TYR A 163 -7.56 -14.13 21.12
CA TYR A 163 -6.68 -15.31 20.90
C TYR A 163 -5.69 -14.99 19.76
N LEU A 164 -4.68 -14.16 20.03
CA LEU A 164 -3.37 -14.10 19.34
C LEU A 164 -2.47 -13.19 20.20
N LYS A 165 -1.80 -13.79 21.19
CA LYS A 165 -0.82 -13.13 22.06
C LYS A 165 0.47 -13.03 21.22
N LYS A 166 1.15 -11.89 21.03
CA LYS A 166 1.48 -10.81 21.98
C LYS A 166 2.18 -9.68 21.22
N SER A 167 1.92 -8.43 21.62
CA SER A 167 2.60 -7.20 21.19
C SER A 167 2.14 -6.65 19.84
N SER A 168 2.03 -5.33 19.80
CA SER A 168 1.52 -4.45 18.74
C SER A 168 1.82 -4.90 17.30
N SER A 169 0.91 -4.53 16.39
CA SER A 169 0.92 -4.81 14.94
C SER A 169 0.28 -6.13 14.53
N THR A 170 -0.97 -6.00 14.11
CA THR A 170 -1.80 -6.97 13.40
C THR A 170 -1.16 -7.36 12.07
N SER A 171 -0.19 -8.25 12.15
CA SER A 171 0.53 -8.82 11.01
C SER A 171 0.15 -10.29 10.90
N LEU A 172 -0.85 -10.58 10.07
CA LEU A 172 -1.26 -11.95 9.75
C LEU A 172 -0.30 -12.48 8.68
N VAL A 173 0.52 -13.47 9.03
CA VAL A 173 1.21 -14.28 8.03
C VAL A 173 0.17 -15.25 7.48
N LEU A 174 -0.26 -15.05 6.24
CA LEU A 174 -1.04 -16.05 5.51
C LEU A 174 -0.08 -17.19 5.15
N SER A 175 -0.48 -18.40 5.49
CA SER A 175 0.19 -19.68 5.18
C SER A 175 -0.86 -20.68 4.70
#